data_AF-A0A2H1YEX8-F1
#
_entry.id   AF-A0A2H1YEX8-F1
#
_cell.length_a   1.000
_cell.length_b   1.000
_cell.length_c   1.000
_cell.angle_alpha   90.00
_cell.angle_beta   90.00
_cell.angle_gamma   90.00
#
_symmetry.space_group_name_H-M   'P 1'
#
loop_
_entity.id
_entity.type
_entity.pdbx_description
1 polymer ?
#
loop_
_entity_poly.entity_id
_entity_poly.type
_entity_poly.pdbx_seq_one_letter_code
_entity_poly.pdbx_strand_id
1 'polypeptide(L)'
;MIKTSKLLDFFKKKKAEKIIIRCDIDFITINETLLVFPTNYTTLVHILGKPDREIKKTNYYMFWDVHGIYCSYTNSQYILSINAYQYTNNNIKNNSIYATKKLFSGELYLNDERITYSEFGKISLGKVAIHRLGKETDFRLGFNVGINKIYAKK
;
A
#
# COMPACT_ATOMS: atom_id res chain seq x y z
N MET A 1 28.24 -20.92 40.82
CA MET A 1 28.80 -21.12 39.46
C MET A 1 27.67 -20.94 38.45
N ILE A 2 27.74 -19.84 37.68
CA ILE A 2 27.10 -19.49 36.39
C ILE A 2 25.61 -19.83 36.17
N LYS A 3 24.76 -18.79 36.24
CA LYS A 3 23.47 -18.68 35.55
C LYS A 3 23.71 -18.29 34.09
N THR A 4 23.31 -19.12 33.14
CA THR A 4 23.29 -18.76 31.71
C THR A 4 21.98 -19.20 31.08
N SER A 5 21.01 -18.29 31.01
CA SER A 5 19.81 -18.44 30.18
C SER A 5 19.28 -17.10 29.65
N LYS A 6 20.18 -16.16 29.34
CA LYS A 6 19.84 -14.88 28.69
C LYS A 6 20.65 -14.72 27.41
N LEU A 7 20.37 -15.50 26.36
CA LEU A 7 20.99 -15.23 25.06
C LEU A 7 20.23 -15.74 23.83
N LEU A 8 18.90 -15.93 23.90
CA LEU A 8 18.13 -16.46 22.76
C LEU A 8 16.89 -15.63 22.34
N ASP A 9 16.59 -14.50 22.97
CA ASP A 9 15.43 -13.67 22.55
C ASP A 9 15.73 -12.62 21.47
N PHE A 10 16.97 -12.51 20.98
CA PHE A 10 17.36 -11.47 20.00
C PHE A 10 17.04 -11.78 18.53
N PHE A 11 16.44 -12.94 18.21
CA PHE A 11 16.11 -13.33 16.83
C PHE A 11 14.61 -13.49 16.53
N LYS A 12 13.71 -12.94 17.36
CA LYS A 12 12.31 -12.82 16.96
C LYS A 12 12.20 -11.70 15.92
N LYS A 13 12.16 -12.06 14.63
CA LYS A 13 11.71 -11.15 13.56
C LYS A 13 10.40 -10.53 14.02
N LYS A 14 10.38 -9.21 14.28
CA LYS A 14 9.17 -8.46 14.61
C LYS A 14 8.14 -8.80 13.54
N LYS A 15 7.04 -9.48 13.92
CA LYS A 15 5.95 -9.79 12.98
C LYS A 15 5.50 -8.45 12.41
N ALA A 16 5.39 -8.37 11.08
CA ALA A 16 4.89 -7.17 10.44
C ALA A 16 3.52 -6.85 11.03
N GLU A 17 3.33 -5.60 11.45
CA GLU A 17 2.06 -5.12 11.95
C GLU A 17 1.06 -5.22 10.79
N LYS A 18 0.01 -6.01 10.99
CA LYS A 18 -1.00 -6.24 9.95
C LYS A 18 -1.76 -4.93 9.74
N ILE A 19 -1.65 -4.36 8.55
CA ILE A 19 -2.43 -3.19 8.14
C ILE A 19 -3.82 -3.64 7.70
N ILE A 20 -4.86 -2.95 8.17
CA ILE A 20 -6.22 -3.12 7.67
C ILE A 20 -6.57 -1.88 6.86
N ILE A 21 -6.92 -2.07 5.58
CA ILE A 21 -7.44 -1.02 4.72
C ILE A 21 -8.94 -1.24 4.58
N ARG A 22 -9.76 -0.25 4.93
CA ARG A 22 -11.21 -0.28 4.64
C ARG A 22 -11.52 0.78 3.61
N CYS A 23 -12.32 0.43 2.63
CA CYS A 23 -12.73 1.32 1.56
C CYS A 23 -14.20 1.68 1.69
N ASP A 24 -14.48 2.97 1.54
CA ASP A 24 -15.80 3.56 1.63
C ASP A 24 -15.97 4.59 0.49
N ILE A 25 -17.14 5.20 0.38
CA ILE A 25 -17.41 6.26 -0.59
C ILE A 25 -16.50 7.46 -0.29
N ASP A 26 -15.76 7.90 -1.30
CA ASP A 26 -14.85 9.06 -1.28
C ASP A 26 -13.58 8.95 -0.42
N PHE A 27 -13.41 7.92 0.41
CA PHE A 27 -12.26 7.78 1.29
C PHE A 27 -11.85 6.33 1.57
N ILE A 28 -10.68 6.16 2.18
CA ILE A 28 -10.28 4.89 2.80
C ILE A 28 -9.88 5.14 4.24
N THR A 29 -9.87 4.09 5.06
CA THR A 29 -9.18 4.11 6.36
C THR A 29 -8.03 3.10 6.33
N ILE A 30 -6.96 3.43 7.04
CA ILE A 30 -5.83 2.54 7.28
C ILE A 30 -5.67 2.42 8.79
N ASN A 31 -5.85 1.22 9.35
CA ASN A 31 -5.91 0.99 10.78
C ASN A 31 -6.84 2.01 11.47
N GLU A 32 -8.05 2.16 10.93
CA GLU A 32 -9.10 3.07 11.43
C GLU A 32 -8.79 4.57 11.29
N THR A 33 -7.60 4.94 10.82
CA THR A 33 -7.25 6.34 10.55
C THR A 33 -7.71 6.74 9.16
N LEU A 34 -8.48 7.82 9.07
CA LEU A 34 -9.02 8.36 7.82
C LEU A 34 -7.91 8.81 6.86
N LEU A 35 -8.02 8.41 5.60
CA LEU A 35 -7.20 8.87 4.50
C LEU A 35 -8.10 9.29 3.33
N VAL A 36 -8.12 10.60 3.08
CA VAL A 36 -8.77 11.22 1.93
C VAL A 36 -7.71 11.60 0.92
N PHE A 37 -8.05 11.52 -0.36
CA PHE A 37 -7.18 12.00 -1.42
C PHE A 37 -7.77 13.24 -2.12
N PRO A 38 -6.96 14.19 -2.61
CA PRO A 38 -5.50 14.26 -2.46
C PRO A 38 -5.06 14.32 -0.99
N THR A 39 -3.94 13.67 -0.67
CA THR A 39 -3.33 13.67 0.66
C THR A 39 -1.95 14.34 0.62
N ASN A 40 -1.23 14.36 1.74
CA ASN A 40 0.12 14.91 1.82
C ASN A 40 1.09 13.98 2.58
N TYR A 41 2.38 14.29 2.48
CA TYR A 41 3.46 13.55 3.13
C TYR A 41 3.24 13.38 4.63
N THR A 42 2.91 14.45 5.34
CA THR A 42 2.73 14.44 6.79
C THR A 42 1.61 13.50 7.21
N THR A 43 0.48 13.52 6.49
CA THR A 43 -0.64 12.59 6.73
C THR A 43 -0.21 11.14 6.52
N LEU A 44 0.53 10.84 5.44
CA LEU A 44 1.02 9.47 5.21
C LEU A 44 2.02 9.01 6.28
N VAL A 45 2.90 9.90 6.75
CA VAL A 45 3.83 9.58 7.83
C VAL A 45 3.11 9.36 9.16
N HIS A 46 2.05 10.11 9.42
CA HIS A 46 1.23 9.91 10.61
C HIS A 46 0.55 8.54 10.61
N ILE A 47 0.03 8.11 9.44
CA ILE A 47 -0.72 6.85 9.30
C ILE A 47 0.19 5.63 9.21
N LEU A 48 1.26 5.70 8.42
CA LEU A 48 2.11 4.57 8.06
C LEU A 48 3.49 4.59 8.72
N GLY A 49 3.79 5.63 9.50
CA GLY A 49 5.13 5.89 10.01
C GLY A 49 6.07 6.48 8.96
N LYS A 50 7.35 6.67 9.33
CA LYS A 50 8.39 7.14 8.40
C LYS A 50 8.58 6.13 7.26
N PRO A 51 8.71 6.57 5.99
CA PRO A 51 9.03 5.67 4.89
C PRO A 51 10.36 4.95 5.15
N ASP A 52 10.42 3.65 4.82
CA ASP A 52 11.65 2.86 4.91
C ASP A 52 12.71 3.35 3.92
N ARG A 53 12.26 3.86 2.78
CA ARG A 53 13.11 4.34 1.70
C ARG A 53 12.37 5.30 0.78
N GLU A 54 13.14 6.19 0.18
CA GLU A 54 12.66 7.14 -0.82
C GLU A 54 13.55 7.09 -2.06
N ILE A 55 12.96 7.28 -3.24
CA ILE A 55 13.69 7.40 -4.52
C ILE A 55 13.29 8.71 -5.16
N LYS A 56 14.29 9.51 -5.56
CA LYS A 56 14.10 10.77 -6.27
C LYS A 56 14.57 10.65 -7.71
N LYS A 57 13.64 10.81 -8.65
CA LYS A 57 13.87 10.92 -10.11
C LYS A 57 13.01 12.07 -10.65
N THR A 58 12.36 11.90 -11.79
CA THR A 58 11.33 12.85 -12.28
C THR A 58 10.13 12.90 -11.33
N ASN A 59 9.79 11.75 -10.72
CA ASN A 59 8.86 11.65 -9.61
C ASN A 59 9.62 11.28 -8.33
N TYR A 60 8.99 11.57 -7.20
CA TYR A 60 9.36 11.03 -5.90
C TYR A 60 8.59 9.75 -5.64
N TYR A 61 9.24 8.80 -4.99
CA TYR A 61 8.64 7.53 -4.59
C TYR A 61 8.93 7.31 -3.10
N MET A 62 7.90 6.96 -2.33
CA MET A 62 8.01 6.59 -0.91
C MET A 62 7.55 5.15 -0.74
N PHE A 63 8.32 4.38 0.02
CA PHE A 63 8.02 2.98 0.27
C PHE A 63 7.99 2.70 1.76
N TRP A 64 6.93 2.04 2.19
CA TRP A 64 6.80 1.35 3.47
C TRP A 64 6.94 -0.14 3.18
N ASP A 65 8.18 -0.55 2.99
CA ASP A 65 8.58 -1.92 2.67
C ASP A 65 8.05 -2.92 3.69
N VAL A 66 7.99 -2.54 4.98
CA VAL A 66 7.46 -3.41 6.03
C VAL A 66 5.97 -3.73 5.86
N HIS A 67 5.23 -2.82 5.22
CA HIS A 67 3.81 -2.93 4.96
C HIS A 67 3.48 -3.36 3.54
N GLY A 68 4.45 -3.35 2.63
CA GLY A 68 4.21 -3.57 1.21
C GLY A 68 3.40 -2.44 0.56
N ILE A 69 3.52 -1.21 1.08
CA ILE A 69 2.84 -0.02 0.57
C ILE A 69 3.86 0.91 -0.07
N TYR A 70 3.47 1.56 -1.17
CA TYR A 70 4.23 2.68 -1.73
C TYR A 70 3.31 3.74 -2.33
N CYS A 71 3.85 4.93 -2.55
CA CYS A 71 3.22 5.94 -3.40
C CYS A 71 4.27 6.63 -4.28
N SER A 72 3.79 7.31 -5.32
CA SER A 72 4.60 8.20 -6.14
C SER A 72 3.93 9.56 -6.25
N TYR A 73 4.71 10.63 -6.24
CA TYR A 73 4.20 11.99 -6.31
C TYR A 73 5.20 12.93 -7.01
N THR A 74 4.69 14.04 -7.52
CA THR A 74 5.48 15.20 -7.96
C THR A 74 5.40 16.36 -6.97
N ASN A 75 4.30 16.44 -6.21
CA ASN A 75 4.06 17.42 -5.15
C ASN A 75 3.70 16.68 -3.84
N SER A 76 4.52 16.84 -2.80
CA SER A 76 4.32 16.18 -1.51
C SER A 76 3.09 16.67 -0.73
N GLN A 77 2.50 17.81 -1.13
CA GLN A 77 1.25 18.34 -0.60
C GLN A 77 0.01 17.86 -1.38
N TYR A 78 0.21 17.13 -2.48
CA TYR A 78 -0.87 16.74 -3.39
C TYR A 78 -0.64 15.32 -3.94
N ILE A 79 -0.62 14.35 -3.02
CA ILE A 79 -0.43 12.92 -3.32
C ILE A 79 -1.79 12.32 -3.70
N LEU A 80 -1.88 11.74 -4.89
CA LEU A 80 -3.15 11.29 -5.48
C LEU A 80 -3.45 9.81 -5.27
N SER A 81 -2.48 9.05 -4.78
CA SER A 81 -2.64 7.61 -4.62
C SER A 81 -1.66 6.98 -3.65
N ILE A 82 -2.06 5.82 -3.14
CA ILE A 82 -1.16 4.83 -2.54
C ILE A 82 -1.40 3.49 -3.22
N ASN A 83 -0.43 2.60 -3.13
CA ASN A 83 -0.52 1.28 -3.75
C ASN A 83 -0.03 0.24 -2.75
N ALA A 84 -0.79 -0.84 -2.62
CA ALA A 84 -0.39 -2.05 -1.91
C ALA A 84 0.13 -3.07 -2.93
N TYR A 85 1.43 -3.40 -2.86
CA TYR A 85 2.04 -4.39 -3.74
C TYR A 85 1.69 -5.80 -3.28
N GLN A 86 1.21 -6.62 -4.21
CA GLN A 86 0.89 -8.01 -3.98
C GLN A 86 1.50 -8.86 -5.10
N TYR A 87 1.64 -10.16 -4.89
CA TYR A 87 1.95 -11.12 -5.95
C TYR A 87 0.98 -12.27 -5.79
N THR A 88 0.39 -12.74 -6.89
CA THR A 88 -0.31 -14.03 -6.91
C THR A 88 0.42 -14.97 -7.84
N ASN A 89 0.70 -16.16 -7.33
CA ASN A 89 1.48 -17.24 -7.93
C ASN A 89 2.98 -16.92 -8.08
N ASN A 90 3.76 -17.55 -7.21
CA ASN A 90 5.22 -17.77 -7.25
C ASN A 90 6.17 -16.79 -6.56
N ASN A 91 5.71 -15.89 -5.67
CA ASN A 91 6.62 -15.06 -4.86
C ASN A 91 7.75 -14.45 -5.71
N ILE A 92 7.43 -13.99 -6.93
CA ILE A 92 8.46 -13.52 -7.86
C ILE A 92 9.12 -12.35 -7.15
N LYS A 93 10.36 -12.58 -6.68
CA LYS A 93 11.19 -11.54 -6.11
C LYS A 93 11.47 -10.56 -7.22
N ASN A 94 10.64 -9.54 -7.30
CA ASN A 94 10.89 -8.44 -8.21
C ASN A 94 12.08 -7.66 -7.65
N ASN A 95 13.22 -7.77 -8.33
CA ASN A 95 14.45 -7.05 -7.95
C ASN A 95 14.39 -5.56 -8.36
N SER A 96 13.25 -5.08 -8.86
CA SER A 96 13.06 -3.67 -9.16
C SER A 96 13.17 -2.84 -7.89
N ILE A 97 14.00 -1.81 -7.96
CA ILE A 97 14.10 -0.77 -6.93
C ILE A 97 12.76 -0.02 -6.72
N TYR A 98 11.83 -0.15 -7.67
CA TYR A 98 10.50 0.46 -7.63
C TYR A 98 9.41 -0.48 -7.06
N ALA A 99 9.78 -1.68 -6.59
CA ALA A 99 8.89 -2.60 -5.89
C ALA A 99 9.17 -2.61 -4.38
N THR A 100 8.16 -2.84 -3.54
CA THR A 100 8.37 -2.98 -2.10
C THR A 100 9.14 -4.26 -1.77
N LYS A 101 10.00 -4.23 -0.75
CA LYS A 101 10.78 -5.42 -0.36
C LYS A 101 9.95 -6.54 0.26
N LYS A 102 8.77 -6.23 0.78
CA LYS A 102 7.77 -7.20 1.23
C LYS A 102 6.45 -6.94 0.53
N LEU A 103 5.64 -8.00 0.46
CA LEU A 103 4.27 -7.91 -0.02
C LEU A 103 3.34 -7.37 1.06
N PHE A 104 2.30 -6.70 0.61
CA PHE A 104 1.17 -6.37 1.45
C PHE A 104 0.51 -7.66 1.92
N SER A 105 0.52 -7.86 3.23
CA SER A 105 -0.05 -9.02 3.93
C SER A 105 -1.18 -8.61 4.89
N GLY A 106 -1.67 -7.39 4.70
CA GLY A 106 -2.80 -6.84 5.43
C GLY A 106 -4.14 -7.36 4.93
N GLU A 107 -5.21 -6.74 5.39
CA GLU A 107 -6.59 -7.09 5.06
C GLU A 107 -7.25 -5.92 4.35
N LEU A 108 -8.15 -6.22 3.41
CA LEU A 108 -8.91 -5.24 2.64
C LEU A 108 -10.40 -5.49 2.84
N TYR A 109 -11.14 -4.43 3.13
CA TYR A 109 -12.58 -4.47 3.32
C TYR A 109 -13.27 -3.46 2.40
N LEU A 110 -14.44 -3.84 1.88
CA LEU A 110 -15.36 -2.97 1.17
C LEU A 110 -16.76 -3.20 1.75
N ASN A 111 -17.43 -2.14 2.21
CA ASN A 111 -18.74 -2.24 2.87
C ASN A 111 -18.76 -3.29 4.01
N ASP A 112 -17.71 -3.29 4.85
CA ASP A 112 -17.48 -4.26 5.94
C ASP A 112 -17.29 -5.72 5.53
N GLU A 113 -17.36 -6.04 4.23
CA GLU A 113 -17.03 -7.35 3.71
C GLU A 113 -15.55 -7.43 3.38
N ARG A 114 -14.90 -8.49 3.84
CA ARG A 114 -13.50 -8.75 3.49
C ARG A 114 -13.47 -9.18 2.02
N ILE A 115 -12.77 -8.40 1.21
CA ILE A 115 -12.57 -8.71 -0.21
C ILE A 115 -11.18 -9.29 -0.43
N THR A 116 -11.10 -10.26 -1.33
CA THR A 116 -9.85 -10.82 -1.81
C THR A 116 -9.48 -10.23 -3.17
N TYR A 117 -8.20 -10.33 -3.49
CA TYR A 117 -7.59 -9.55 -4.55
C TYR A 117 -7.86 -10.10 -5.97
N SER A 118 -8.47 -11.29 -6.05
CA SER A 118 -8.93 -11.93 -7.29
C SER A 118 -10.35 -11.53 -7.69
N GLU A 119 -11.09 -10.83 -6.83
CA GLU A 119 -12.55 -10.65 -6.98
C GLU A 119 -12.94 -9.46 -7.86
N PHE A 120 -12.01 -8.56 -8.21
CA PHE A 120 -12.36 -7.34 -8.95
C PHE A 120 -11.24 -6.82 -9.88
N GLY A 121 -11.66 -6.15 -10.96
CA GLY A 121 -10.78 -5.36 -11.81
C GLY A 121 -10.65 -3.91 -11.32
N LYS A 122 -11.77 -3.18 -11.28
CA LYS A 122 -11.84 -1.80 -10.77
C LYS A 122 -13.18 -1.61 -10.04
N ILE A 123 -13.13 -0.94 -8.89
CA ILE A 123 -14.31 -0.54 -8.12
C ILE A 123 -14.27 0.99 -7.96
N SER A 124 -15.32 1.68 -8.40
CA SER A 124 -15.46 3.13 -8.22
C SER A 124 -16.18 3.42 -6.91
N LEU A 125 -15.60 4.28 -6.07
CA LEU A 125 -16.08 4.66 -4.75
C LEU A 125 -16.14 6.20 -4.67
N GLY A 126 -16.98 6.79 -5.53
CA GLY A 126 -17.05 8.24 -5.71
C GLY A 126 -15.72 8.83 -6.19
N LYS A 127 -15.06 9.64 -5.35
CA LYS A 127 -13.76 10.28 -5.61
C LYS A 127 -12.61 9.29 -5.65
N VAL A 128 -12.72 8.17 -4.94
CA VAL A 128 -11.70 7.13 -4.86
C VAL A 128 -12.06 5.98 -5.80
N ALA A 129 -11.05 5.28 -6.31
CA ALA A 129 -11.21 4.00 -6.95
C ALA A 129 -10.18 3.01 -6.43
N ILE A 130 -10.61 1.76 -6.26
CA ILE A 130 -9.71 0.62 -6.06
C ILE A 130 -9.49 0.00 -7.43
N HIS A 131 -8.23 -0.18 -7.81
CA HIS A 131 -7.87 -0.76 -9.10
C HIS A 131 -6.85 -1.86 -8.90
N ARG A 132 -7.15 -3.05 -9.43
CA ARG A 132 -6.18 -4.10 -9.65
C ARG A 132 -5.34 -3.75 -10.88
N LEU A 133 -4.09 -3.38 -10.66
CA LEU A 133 -3.14 -2.99 -11.70
C LEU A 133 -2.15 -4.13 -11.95
N GLY A 134 -2.04 -4.63 -13.17
CA GLY A 134 -1.06 -5.65 -13.55
C GLY A 134 -1.67 -6.84 -14.29
N LYS A 135 -0.92 -7.93 -14.38
CA LYS A 135 -1.34 -9.20 -15.00
C LYS A 135 -1.76 -10.20 -13.92
N GLU A 136 -2.41 -11.30 -14.30
CA GLU A 136 -2.86 -12.31 -13.33
C GLU A 136 -1.76 -12.87 -12.42
N THR A 137 -0.51 -12.88 -12.91
CA THR A 137 0.66 -13.39 -12.20
C THR A 137 1.50 -12.31 -11.50
N ASP A 138 1.19 -11.02 -11.69
CA ASP A 138 1.89 -9.89 -11.07
C ASP A 138 0.96 -8.66 -11.07
N PHE A 139 0.30 -8.41 -9.95
CA PHE A 139 -0.60 -7.27 -9.80
C PHE A 139 -0.42 -6.56 -8.46
N ARG A 140 -0.72 -5.26 -8.44
CA ARG A 140 -0.81 -4.43 -7.24
C ARG A 140 -2.21 -3.86 -7.11
N LEU A 141 -2.62 -3.55 -5.89
CA LEU A 141 -3.82 -2.76 -5.65
C LEU A 141 -3.43 -1.30 -5.58
N GLY A 142 -3.92 -0.50 -6.53
CA GLY A 142 -3.85 0.95 -6.46
C GLY A 142 -5.11 1.51 -5.83
N PHE A 143 -4.95 2.31 -4.78
CA PHE A 143 -6.00 3.17 -4.22
C PHE A 143 -5.72 4.58 -4.72
N ASN A 144 -6.58 5.10 -5.60
CA ASN A 144 -6.29 6.33 -6.33
C ASN A 144 -7.52 7.24 -6.39
N VAL A 145 -7.30 8.56 -6.44
CA VAL A 145 -8.34 9.50 -6.91
C VAL A 145 -8.56 9.26 -8.40
N GLY A 146 -9.83 9.16 -8.79
CA GLY A 146 -10.25 9.55 -10.13
C GLY A 146 -9.51 8.90 -11.32
N ILE A 147 -9.55 7.57 -11.44
CA ILE A 147 -9.43 6.92 -12.77
C ILE A 147 -10.76 7.03 -13.55
N ASN A 148 -11.62 7.99 -13.19
CA ASN A 148 -12.75 8.45 -14.01
C ASN A 148 -12.34 9.64 -14.88
N LYS A 149 -11.04 9.80 -15.20
CA LYS A 149 -10.72 10.35 -16.52
C LYS A 149 -11.07 9.29 -17.54
N ILE A 150 -12.29 9.36 -18.07
CA ILE A 150 -12.54 8.90 -19.43
C ILE A 150 -11.47 9.62 -20.27
N TYR A 151 -10.46 8.88 -20.75
CA TYR A 151 -9.63 9.39 -21.83
C TYR A 151 -10.56 9.49 -23.03
N ALA A 152 -11.17 10.65 -23.25
CA ALA A 152 -11.69 10.96 -24.57
C ALA A 152 -10.50 10.81 -25.51
N LYS A 153 -10.58 9.87 -26.46
CA LYS A 153 -9.62 9.81 -27.55
C LYS A 153 -9.59 11.20 -28.17
N LYS A 154 -8.42 11.83 -28.20
CA LYS A 154 -8.16 12.90 -29.16
C LYS A 154 -8.19 12.30 -30.55
#